data_AF-A0A7K3RTI9-F1
#
_entry.id   AF-A0A7K3RTI9-F1
#
_cell.length_a   1.000
_cell.length_b   1.000
_cell.length_c   1.000
_cell.angle_alpha   90.00
_cell.angle_beta   90.00
_cell.angle_gamma   90.00
#
_symmetry.space_group_name_H-M   'P 1'
#
loop_
_entity.id
_entity.type
_entity.pdbx_description
1 polymer ?
#
loop_
_entity_poly.entity_id
_entity_poly.type
_entity_poly.pdbx_seq_one_letter_code
_entity_poly.pdbx_strand_id
1 'polypeptide(L)' 'MTVRVMLISPAMNAALREARFDGDSPLDRSGRESARAAAGAVPATGLVLSGPSGRCR' A
#
# COMPACT_ATOMS: atom_id res chain seq x y z
N MET A 1 -21.22 18.01 -8.93
CA MET A 1 -19.78 17.81 -8.59
C MET A 1 -19.51 16.32 -8.50
N THR A 2 -18.37 15.85 -9.03
CA THR A 2 -17.94 14.45 -8.94
C THR A 2 -16.58 14.39 -8.24
N VAL A 3 -16.40 13.39 -7.38
CA VAL A 3 -15.15 13.13 -6.67
C VAL A 3 -14.60 11.79 -7.16
N ARG A 4 -13.30 11.75 -7.45
CA ARG A 4 -12.59 10.51 -7.82
C ARG A 4 -11.70 10.09 -6.66
N VAL A 5 -11.86 8.86 -6.22
CA VAL A 5 -11.08 8.27 -5.13
C VAL A 5 -10.39 7.02 -5.64
N MET A 6 -9.12 6.86 -5.31
CA MET A 6 -8.35 5.64 -5.58
C MET A 6 -8.01 4.98 -4.24
N LEU A 7 -8.36 3.71 -4.10
CA LEU A 7 -8.04 2.90 -2.93
C LEU A 7 -6.95 1.90 -3.31
N ILE A 8 -5.86 1.90 -2.57
CA ILE A 8 -4.69 1.06 -2.84
C ILE A 8 -4.44 0.23 -1.57
N SER A 9 -4.41 -1.08 -1.70
CA SER A 9 -4.00 -1.96 -0.60
C SER A 9 -2.48 -1.90 -0.41
N PRO A 10 -1.96 -2.11 0.81
CA PRO A 10 -0.51 -2.24 1.01
C PRO A 10 0.05 -3.39 0.14
N ALA A 11 1.33 -3.28 -0.21
CA ALA A 11 2.01 -4.31 -0.97
C ALA A 11 2.12 -5.63 -0.18
N MET A 12 2.37 -6.74 -0.89
CA MET A 12 2.49 -8.06 -0.27
C MET A 12 3.63 -8.10 0.75
N ASN A 13 3.39 -8.79 1.86
CA ASN A 13 4.41 -9.18 2.83
C ASN A 13 4.41 -10.72 2.97
N ALA A 14 5.31 -11.25 3.80
CA ALA A 14 5.43 -12.70 4.00
C ALA A 14 4.12 -13.33 4.53
N ALA A 15 3.51 -12.71 5.54
CA ALA A 15 2.33 -13.27 6.17
C ALA A 15 1.12 -13.34 5.24
N LEU A 16 0.96 -12.35 4.36
CA LEU A 16 -0.11 -12.35 3.36
C LEU A 16 0.10 -13.45 2.29
N ARG A 17 1.36 -13.75 1.93
CA ARG A 17 1.68 -14.91 1.06
C ARG A 17 1.41 -16.24 1.76
N GLU A 18 1.58 -16.29 3.07
CA GLU A 18 1.32 -17.47 3.91
C GLU A 18 -0.17 -17.62 4.31
N ALA A 19 -1.06 -16.74 3.81
CA ALA A 19 -2.48 -16.69 4.18
C ALA A 19 -2.72 -16.55 5.69
N ARG A 20 -1.87 -15.78 6.38
CA ARG A 20 -1.95 -15.54 7.82
C ARG A 20 -2.59 -14.18 8.13
N PHE A 21 -3.26 -14.11 9.27
CA PHE A 21 -3.58 -12.83 9.88
C PHE A 21 -2.33 -12.24 10.50
N ASP A 22 -2.00 -11.04 10.08
CA ASP A 22 -0.79 -10.34 10.48
C ASP A 22 -1.15 -8.92 10.90
N GLY A 23 -0.62 -8.51 12.06
CA GLY A 23 -0.96 -7.28 12.74
C GLY A 23 -0.49 -6.06 11.95
N ASP A 24 0.67 -5.52 12.30
CA ASP A 24 1.29 -4.39 11.59
C ASP A 24 2.70 -4.71 11.10
N SER A 25 2.94 -5.96 10.68
CA SER A 25 4.27 -6.30 10.17
C SER A 25 4.59 -5.48 8.91
N PRO A 26 5.87 -5.06 8.78
CA PRO A 26 6.29 -4.20 7.69
C PRO A 26 6.25 -4.90 6.33
N LEU A 27 6.36 -4.11 5.27
CA LEU A 27 6.59 -4.63 3.93
C LEU A 27 7.92 -5.38 3.87
N ASP A 28 7.92 -6.53 3.18
CA ASP A 28 9.17 -7.20 2.83
C ASP A 28 9.90 -6.44 1.70
N ARG A 29 11.10 -6.91 1.33
CA ARG A 29 11.88 -6.28 0.24
C ARG A 29 11.06 -6.21 -1.06
N SER A 30 10.41 -7.30 -1.45
CA SER A 30 9.61 -7.35 -2.68
C SER A 30 8.46 -6.35 -2.62
N GLY A 31 7.76 -6.28 -1.48
CA GLY A 31 6.67 -5.33 -1.26
C GLY A 31 7.12 -3.88 -1.39
N ARG A 32 8.29 -3.53 -0.86
CA ARG A 32 8.87 -2.18 -1.01
C ARG A 32 9.22 -1.86 -2.46
N GLU A 33 9.81 -2.80 -3.20
CA GLU A 33 10.13 -2.59 -4.61
C GLU A 33 8.86 -2.42 -5.45
N SER A 34 7.83 -3.25 -5.22
CA SER A 34 6.53 -3.11 -5.90
C SER A 34 5.86 -1.78 -5.60
N ALA A 35 5.88 -1.30 -4.35
CA ALA A 35 5.33 0.00 -3.98
C ALA A 35 6.05 1.16 -4.69
N ARG A 36 7.40 1.09 -4.78
CA ARG A 36 8.20 2.08 -5.51
C ARG A 36 7.90 2.07 -7.00
N ALA A 37 7.80 0.89 -7.60
CA ALA A 37 7.47 0.75 -9.02
C ALA A 37 6.06 1.29 -9.34
N ALA A 38 5.10 1.13 -8.43
CA ALA A 38 3.75 1.64 -8.60
C ALA A 38 3.64 3.16 -8.46
N ALA A 39 4.57 3.83 -7.76
CA ALA A 39 4.47 5.26 -7.45
C ALA A 39 4.31 6.13 -8.70
N GLY A 40 4.97 5.78 -9.82
CA GLY A 40 4.84 6.50 -11.08
C GLY A 40 3.50 6.31 -11.81
N ALA A 41 2.72 5.30 -11.43
CA ALA A 41 1.40 5.02 -11.99
C ALA A 41 0.24 5.62 -11.17
N VAL A 42 0.52 6.08 -9.94
CA VAL A 42 -0.50 6.68 -9.07
C VAL A 42 -0.69 8.15 -9.46
N PRO A 43 -1.92 8.59 -9.77
CA PRO A 43 -2.18 10.00 -10.12
C PRO A 43 -1.76 10.95 -8.99
N ALA A 44 -0.89 11.90 -9.30
CA ALA A 44 -0.33 12.85 -8.33
C ALA A 44 -1.24 14.06 -8.05
N THR A 45 -2.56 13.85 -7.86
CA THR A 45 -3.52 14.96 -7.70
C THR A 45 -4.39 14.82 -6.46
N GLY A 46 -4.32 15.80 -5.56
CA GLY A 46 -5.26 15.96 -4.45
C GLY A 46 -4.74 15.50 -3.09
N LEU A 47 -5.67 15.09 -2.23
CA LEU A 47 -5.40 14.65 -0.87
C LEU A 47 -4.89 13.21 -0.83
N VAL A 48 -3.75 12.98 -0.17
CA VAL A 48 -3.20 11.64 0.08
C VAL A 48 -3.42 11.28 1.54
N LEU A 49 -4.03 10.13 1.78
CA LEU A 49 -4.26 9.58 3.12
C LEU A 49 -3.65 8.17 3.19
N SER A 50 -3.09 7.82 4.34
CA SER A 50 -2.60 6.47 4.63
C SER A 50 -3.41 5.86 5.77
N GLY A 51 -3.57 4.54 5.76
CA GLY A 51 -4.03 3.80 6.95
C GLY A 51 -3.07 4.01 8.15
N PRO A 52 -3.51 3.68 9.37
CA PRO A 52 -2.69 3.86 10.58
C PRO A 52 -1.51 2.87 10.66
N SER A 53 -1.58 1.75 9.95
CA SER A 53 -0.56 0.69 9.90
C SER A 53 0.73 1.15 9.23
N GLY A 54 1.89 0.80 9.79
CA GLY A 54 3.22 1.10 9.26
C GLY A 54 3.43 0.63 7.82
N ARG A 55 2.82 -0.47 7.39
CA ARG A 55 2.87 -0.96 5.99
C ARG A 55 2.15 -0.08 4.95
N CYS A 56 1.35 0.89 5.40
CA CYS A 56 0.65 1.85 4.53
C CYS A 56 1.37 3.20 4.44
N ARG A 57 2.52 3.36 5.11
CA ARG A 57 3.37 4.54 5.04
C ARG A 57 4.64 4.24 4.24
#